data_AF-A0A1F4VQN2-F1
#
_entry.id   AF-A0A1F4VQN2-F1
#
_cell.length_a   1.000
_cell.length_b   1.000
_cell.length_c   1.000
_cell.angle_alpha   90.00
_cell.angle_beta   90.00
_cell.angle_gamma   90.00
#
_symmetry.space_group_name_H-M   'P 1'
#
loop_
_entity.id
_entity.type
_entity.pdbx_description
1 polymer ?
#
loop_
_entity_poly.entity_id
_entity_poly.type
_entity_poly.pdbx_seq_one_letter_code
_entity_poly.pdbx_strand_id
1 'polypeptide(L)'
;MELEAKKWITENWVGIDDAIQDGLFAGHVFDTKEDALNFIDKLYNLGAEKILIGEVKPYSEMEPNRPYADELIVELPEGSTKRQEIFSFLNASEPSEDYEEQGQKTISVFWDY
;
A
#
# COMPACT_ATOMS: atom_id res chain seq x y z
N MET A 1 7.62 0.70 -14.68
CA MET A 1 6.48 -0.10 -15.15
C MET A 1 5.45 -0.05 -14.04
N GLU A 2 4.66 1.03 -14.01
CA GLU A 2 4.41 1.75 -12.74
C GLU A 2 2.93 1.77 -12.29
N LEU A 3 2.08 1.02 -13.00
CA LEU A 3 0.68 1.39 -13.17
C LEU A 3 -0.32 0.58 -12.34
N GLU A 4 -0.01 -0.62 -11.87
CA GLU A 4 -1.05 -1.52 -11.34
C GLU A 4 -1.65 -1.02 -10.01
N ALA A 5 -0.84 -0.71 -8.99
CA ALA A 5 -1.35 -0.11 -7.75
C ALA A 5 -1.99 1.28 -7.96
N LYS A 6 -1.32 2.20 -8.69
CA LYS A 6 -1.84 3.54 -8.98
C LYS A 6 -3.18 3.51 -9.72
N LYS A 7 -3.33 2.60 -10.69
CA LYS A 7 -4.57 2.39 -11.43
C LYS A 7 -5.67 1.86 -10.51
N TRP A 8 -5.38 0.86 -9.68
CA TRP A 8 -6.35 0.33 -8.72
C TRP A 8 -6.87 1.42 -7.78
N ILE A 9 -5.98 2.20 -7.16
CA ILE A 9 -6.35 3.35 -6.31
C ILE A 9 -7.17 4.36 -7.12
N THR A 10 -6.78 4.63 -8.37
CA THR A 10 -7.50 5.58 -9.22
C THR A 10 -8.94 5.15 -9.52
N GLU A 11 -9.13 3.87 -9.86
CA GLU A 11 -10.41 3.28 -10.30
C GLU A 11 -11.34 2.90 -9.14
N ASN A 12 -10.79 2.59 -7.95
CA ASN A 12 -11.56 2.07 -6.81
C ASN A 12 -11.69 3.07 -5.64
N TRP A 13 -11.01 4.23 -5.63
CA TRP A 13 -11.20 5.19 -4.53
C TRP A 13 -12.64 5.71 -4.47
N VAL A 14 -13.36 5.36 -3.40
CA VAL A 14 -14.68 5.90 -3.06
C VAL A 14 -14.44 6.92 -1.95
N GLY A 15 -14.60 8.20 -2.29
CA GLY A 15 -14.24 9.31 -1.41
C GLY A 15 -14.97 9.31 -0.07
N ILE A 16 -14.33 9.92 0.93
CA ILE A 16 -14.86 10.12 2.27
C ILE A 16 -15.90 11.24 2.22
N ASP A 17 -17.17 10.91 2.00
CA ASP A 17 -18.29 11.79 2.32
C ASP A 17 -18.58 11.69 3.84
N ASP A 18 -17.88 12.51 4.63
CA ASP A 18 -18.13 12.98 6.02
C ASP A 18 -18.65 12.02 7.13
N ALA A 19 -18.79 10.72 6.88
CA ALA A 19 -19.29 9.75 7.87
C ALA A 19 -18.73 8.32 7.74
N ILE A 20 -17.96 8.02 6.69
CA ILE A 20 -17.48 6.66 6.38
C ILE A 20 -16.02 6.75 5.89
N GLN A 21 -15.09 6.30 6.73
CA GLN A 21 -13.63 6.40 6.61
C GLN A 21 -13.02 5.30 5.70
N ASP A 22 -13.84 4.43 5.10
CA ASP A 22 -13.47 3.02 4.89
C ASP A 22 -13.42 2.47 3.44
N GLY A 23 -13.12 3.15 2.33
CA GLY A 23 -12.13 4.19 2.04
C GLY A 23 -11.33 3.74 0.79
N LEU A 24 -11.08 2.42 0.70
CA LEU A 24 -10.47 1.64 -0.40
C LEU A 24 -8.97 1.88 -0.62
N PHE A 25 -8.21 0.80 -0.44
CA PHE A 25 -6.77 0.79 -0.18
C PHE A 25 -6.39 1.61 1.07
N ALA A 26 -6.28 0.90 2.20
CA ALA A 26 -5.81 1.49 3.46
C ALA A 26 -6.57 2.80 3.83
N GLY A 27 -7.90 2.81 3.70
CA GLY A 27 -8.74 3.98 4.02
C GLY A 27 -8.69 4.40 5.50
N HIS A 28 -8.35 3.46 6.38
CA HIS A 28 -8.07 3.68 7.79
C HIS A 28 -6.61 4.15 8.06
N VAL A 29 -5.78 4.27 7.02
CA VAL A 29 -4.33 4.63 7.08
C VAL A 29 -4.03 5.93 6.33
N PHE A 30 -4.68 6.15 5.18
CA PHE A 30 -4.53 7.36 4.37
C PHE A 30 -5.80 8.20 4.38
N ASP A 31 -5.72 9.39 4.98
CA ASP A 31 -6.83 10.36 5.06
C ASP A 31 -7.35 10.79 3.69
N THR A 32 -6.52 10.73 2.63
CA THR A 32 -6.92 11.11 1.27
C THR A 32 -6.34 10.20 0.18
N LYS A 33 -7.00 10.25 -0.99
CA LYS A 33 -6.50 9.62 -2.23
C LYS A 33 -5.12 10.12 -2.62
N GLU A 34 -4.84 11.39 -2.34
CA GLU A 34 -3.57 12.02 -2.66
C GLU A 34 -2.46 11.44 -1.77
N ASP A 35 -2.73 11.21 -0.48
CA ASP A 35 -1.77 10.60 0.44
C ASP A 35 -1.45 9.15 0.05
N ALA A 36 -2.48 8.35 -0.28
CA ALA A 36 -2.30 6.99 -0.79
C ALA A 36 -1.47 6.95 -2.09
N LEU A 37 -1.73 7.87 -3.04
CA LEU A 37 -0.93 7.97 -4.26
C LEU A 37 0.50 8.46 -3.98
N ASN A 38 0.67 9.43 -3.09
CA ASN A 38 1.97 9.96 -2.66
C ASN A 38 2.82 8.88 -1.98
N PHE A 39 2.22 7.97 -1.21
CA PHE A 39 2.91 6.83 -0.61
C PHE A 39 3.45 5.86 -1.68
N ILE A 40 2.63 5.52 -2.68
CA ILE A 40 3.03 4.69 -3.83
C ILE A 40 4.12 5.40 -4.66
N ASP A 41 3.98 6.71 -4.90
CA ASP A 41 5.02 7.52 -5.53
C ASP A 41 6.31 7.54 -4.73
N LYS A 42 6.24 7.61 -3.40
CA LYS A 42 7.41 7.59 -2.54
C LYS A 42 8.17 6.27 -2.65
N LEU A 43 7.47 5.13 -2.64
CA LEU A 43 8.08 3.80 -2.85
C LEU A 43 8.78 3.68 -4.22
N TYR A 44 8.15 4.14 -5.31
CA TYR A 44 8.79 4.18 -6.63
C TYR A 44 10.01 5.12 -6.67
N ASN A 45 9.95 6.27 -6.01
CA ASN A 45 11.09 7.21 -5.90
C ASN A 45 12.26 6.65 -5.08
N LEU A 46 11.99 5.82 -4.06
CA LEU A 46 13.02 5.06 -3.33
C LEU A 46 13.57 3.87 -4.15
N GLY A 47 12.90 3.53 -5.25
CA GLY A 47 13.38 2.60 -6.26
C GLY A 47 12.67 1.25 -6.29
N ALA A 48 11.48 1.11 -5.71
CA ALA A 48 10.65 -0.08 -5.94
C ALA A 48 10.49 -0.34 -7.46
N GLU A 49 10.69 -1.58 -7.90
CA GLU A 49 10.67 -1.93 -9.33
C GLU A 49 9.24 -2.10 -9.83
N LYS A 50 8.38 -2.64 -8.96
CA LYS A 50 6.96 -2.85 -9.18
C LYS A 50 6.21 -2.74 -7.85
N ILE A 51 4.97 -2.28 -7.92
CA ILE A 51 4.07 -2.26 -6.76
C ILE A 51 2.71 -2.84 -7.18
N LEU A 52 2.27 -3.85 -6.44
CA LEU A 52 1.08 -4.65 -6.68
C LEU A 52 0.12 -4.56 -5.50
N ILE A 53 -1.17 -4.71 -5.82
CA ILE A 53 -2.23 -4.97 -4.85
C ILE A 53 -2.27 -6.49 -4.64
N GLY A 54 -2.31 -6.94 -3.40
CA GLY A 54 -2.45 -8.35 -3.04
C GLY A 54 -3.89 -8.87 -3.18
N GLU A 55 -4.36 -9.67 -2.23
CA GLU A 55 -5.72 -10.22 -2.27
C GLU A 55 -6.78 -9.12 -2.09
N VAL A 56 -7.73 -9.02 -3.03
CA VAL A 56 -8.87 -8.10 -2.93
C VAL A 56 -10.07 -8.85 -2.37
N LYS A 57 -10.48 -8.48 -1.16
CA LYS A 57 -11.61 -9.02 -0.38
C LYS A 57 -12.76 -8.01 -0.35
N PRO A 58 -13.98 -8.39 0.04
CA PRO A 58 -15.00 -7.42 0.41
C PRO A 58 -14.62 -6.71 1.72
N TYR A 59 -14.92 -5.41 1.86
CA TYR A 59 -14.62 -4.63 3.07
C TYR A 59 -15.28 -5.22 4.32
N SER A 60 -16.54 -5.66 4.22
CA SER A 60 -17.23 -6.38 5.29
C SER A 60 -18.33 -7.27 4.70
N GLU A 61 -18.85 -8.19 5.51
CA GLU A 61 -20.04 -8.99 5.16
C GLU A 61 -21.28 -8.11 4.91
N MET A 62 -21.33 -6.90 5.48
CA MET A 62 -22.44 -5.95 5.30
C MET A 62 -22.25 -5.05 4.06
N GLU A 63 -21.02 -4.87 3.58
CA GLU A 63 -20.66 -4.10 2.39
C GLU A 63 -19.96 -4.97 1.33
N PRO A 64 -20.57 -6.06 0.85
CA PRO A 64 -19.90 -7.07 0.01
C PRO A 64 -19.48 -6.54 -1.38
N ASN A 65 -20.01 -5.38 -1.80
CA ASN A 65 -19.70 -4.75 -3.09
C ASN A 65 -18.57 -3.71 -2.99
N ARG A 66 -17.98 -3.51 -1.80
CA ARG A 66 -16.90 -2.54 -1.58
C ARG A 66 -15.56 -3.29 -1.51
N PRO A 67 -14.71 -3.21 -2.55
CA PRO A 67 -13.43 -3.92 -2.53
C PRO A 67 -12.46 -3.31 -1.51
N TYR A 68 -11.79 -4.18 -0.77
CA TYR A 68 -10.74 -3.89 0.19
C TYR A 68 -9.53 -4.75 -0.18
N ALA A 69 -8.32 -4.20 -0.05
CA ALA A 69 -7.10 -4.97 -0.17
C ALA A 69 -6.34 -4.81 1.14
N ASP A 70 -5.99 -5.93 1.76
CA ASP A 70 -5.22 -5.98 3.01
C ASP A 70 -3.71 -5.91 2.78
N GLU A 71 -3.25 -6.19 1.55
CA GLU A 71 -1.85 -6.37 1.21
C GLU A 71 -1.39 -5.46 0.06
N LEU A 72 -0.22 -4.83 0.23
CA LEU A 72 0.60 -4.27 -0.85
C LEU A 72 1.85 -5.14 -1.03
N ILE A 73 2.09 -5.61 -2.26
CA ILE A 73 3.32 -6.34 -2.59
C ILE A 73 4.26 -5.38 -3.33
N VAL A 74 5.39 -5.05 -2.70
CA VAL A 74 6.43 -4.16 -3.25
C VAL A 74 7.61 -5.01 -3.73
N GLU A 75 7.92 -4.93 -5.02
CA GLU A 75 9.09 -5.57 -5.63
C GLU A 75 10.33 -4.70 -5.42
N LEU A 76 11.34 -5.26 -4.75
CA LEU A 76 12.48 -4.53 -4.20
C LEU A 76 13.64 -4.47 -5.22
N PRO A 77 14.33 -3.31 -5.33
CA PRO A 77 15.40 -3.12 -6.29
C PRO A 77 16.63 -4.00 -6.05
N GLU A 78 17.38 -4.26 -7.12
CA GLU A 78 18.75 -4.74 -7.02
C GLU A 78 19.67 -3.65 -6.41
N GLY A 79 19.93 -3.75 -5.09
CA GLY A 79 20.93 -2.93 -4.39
C GLY A 79 20.59 -2.69 -2.91
N SER A 80 21.55 -2.94 -2.01
CA SER A 80 21.32 -2.89 -0.56
C SER A 80 20.87 -1.52 -0.04
N THR A 81 21.46 -0.42 -0.53
CA THR A 81 21.14 0.94 -0.05
C THR A 81 19.69 1.33 -0.32
N LYS A 82 19.20 1.17 -1.56
CA LYS A 82 17.80 1.50 -1.91
C LYS A 82 16.80 0.64 -1.15
N ARG A 83 17.12 -0.65 -0.97
CA ARG A 83 16.31 -1.55 -0.14
C ARG A 83 16.22 -1.02 1.28
N GLN A 84 17.35 -0.70 1.92
CA GLN A 84 17.37 -0.11 3.26
C GLN A 84 16.55 1.18 3.36
N GLU A 85 16.54 2.04 2.34
CA GLU A 85 15.69 3.23 2.31
C GLU A 85 14.20 2.89 2.24
N ILE A 86 13.81 1.85 1.48
CA ILE A 86 12.42 1.35 1.44
C ILE A 86 12.00 0.77 2.80
N PHE A 87 12.79 -0.12 3.42
CA PHE A 87 12.51 -0.65 4.75
C PHE A 87 12.42 0.47 5.80
N SER A 88 13.36 1.42 5.80
CA SER A 88 13.34 2.56 6.72
C SER A 88 12.12 3.47 6.52
N PHE A 89 11.60 3.57 5.30
CA PHE A 89 10.38 4.31 5.01
C PHE A 89 9.14 3.55 5.51
N LEU A 90 9.04 2.25 5.23
CA LEU A 90 7.92 1.43 5.66
C LEU A 90 7.78 1.39 7.19
N ASN A 91 8.85 1.09 7.94
CA ASN A 91 8.83 1.05 9.42
C ASN A 91 8.57 2.44 10.05
N ALA A 92 8.75 3.53 9.30
CA ALA A 92 8.44 4.89 9.73
C ALA A 92 7.00 5.32 9.37
N SER A 93 6.42 4.74 8.32
CA SER A 93 5.02 4.93 7.94
C SER A 93 4.07 4.09 8.78
N GLU A 94 4.48 2.88 9.19
CA GLU A 94 3.74 2.04 10.13
C GLU A 94 4.63 1.51 11.25
N PRO A 95 4.51 2.06 12.47
CA PRO A 95 5.32 1.63 13.61
C PRO A 95 4.80 0.34 14.27
N SER A 96 3.76 -0.29 13.72
CA SER A 96 3.17 -1.56 14.14
C SER A 96 3.92 -2.79 13.62
N GLU A 97 4.54 -2.68 12.44
CA GLU A 97 5.36 -3.75 11.83
C GLU A 97 6.84 -3.33 11.80
N ASP A 98 7.75 -4.26 12.08
CA ASP A 98 9.19 -4.05 11.93
C ASP A 98 9.71 -4.90 10.77
N TYR A 99 9.73 -4.31 9.57
CA TYR A 99 10.15 -5.00 8.36
C TYR A 99 11.69 -5.14 8.33
N GLU A 100 12.17 -6.38 8.30
CA GLU A 100 13.61 -6.70 8.21
C GLU A 100 14.07 -7.03 6.78
N GLU A 101 15.28 -6.59 6.43
CA GLU A 101 15.98 -6.98 5.20
C GLU A 101 16.62 -8.37 5.37
N GLN A 102 16.18 -9.35 4.58
CA GLN A 102 16.65 -10.74 4.61
C GLN A 102 17.00 -11.29 3.20
N GLY A 103 17.21 -10.41 2.21
CA GLY A 103 17.45 -10.80 0.81
C GLY A 103 16.21 -11.11 -0.03
N GLN A 104 14.99 -10.90 0.50
CA GLN A 104 13.72 -11.16 -0.20
C GLN A 104 13.53 -10.26 -1.43
N LYS A 105 12.98 -10.79 -2.52
CA LYS A 105 12.73 -9.99 -3.76
C LYS A 105 11.52 -9.08 -3.66
N THR A 106 10.59 -9.41 -2.77
CA THR A 106 9.35 -8.70 -2.54
C THR A 106 9.14 -8.56 -1.04
N ILE A 107 8.51 -7.47 -0.63
CA ILE A 107 7.95 -7.30 0.70
C ILE A 107 6.44 -7.16 0.57
N SER A 108 5.70 -7.89 1.40
CA SER A 108 4.27 -7.69 1.61
C SER A 108 4.11 -6.77 2.81
N VAL A 109 3.34 -5.70 2.62
CA VAL A 109 2.94 -4.73 3.64
C VAL A 109 1.47 -5.01 3.94
N PHE A 110 1.13 -5.31 5.19
CA PHE A 110 -0.23 -5.69 5.58
C PHE A 110 -0.84 -4.65 6.52
N TRP A 111 -2.15 -4.44 6.36
CA TRP A 111 -2.94 -3.59 7.25
C TRP A 111 -3.92 -4.44 8.05
N ASP A 112 -3.47 -4.90 9.21
CA ASP A 112 -4.28 -5.62 10.20
C ASP A 112 -5.27 -4.67 10.90
N TYR A 113 -6.49 -5.19 11.14
CA TYR A 113 -7.67 -4.48 11.68
C TYR A 113 -7.91 -4.77 13.18
#